data_AF-A0AAU9RMD1-F1
#
_entry.id   AF-A0AAU9RMD1-F1
#
_cell.length_a   1.000
_cell.length_b   1.000
_cell.length_c   1.000
_cell.angle_alpha   90.00
_cell.angle_beta   90.00
_cell.angle_gamma   90.00
#
_symmetry.space_group_name_H-M   'P 1'
#
loop_
_entity.id
_entity.type
_entity.pdbx_description
1 polymer ?
#
loop_
_entity_poly.entity_id
_entity_poly.type
_entity_poly.pdbx_seq_one_letter_code
_entity_poly.pdbx_strand_id
1 'polypeptide(L)'
;MNLLTAMGLQGLSIENLFSHLLLFSLFITTFYFLHTIHPSSALGFNLTNIGPQDQNVHIKTFADAYISLQGILVANDERGSNLQQRAGKAVYAHLLPLWDKASGNLTNFTTHYVFVIDSTNNSDFADGLAFFLPPMGANLSAGGAMGLPIDPRNGTATSSFFAVEFDTYQNPWDPQHINPITHVGSRNNTRVEGSLHLLVDLSYLPESVEFDFSASTGTNFEKNNVKSWQFSSSLQIDENPVSPPPSLPARKRKKRYKWAFGVGLTVGSCALVGLIGLGLWKMRKGKEEENFGFDPSIESAFEMSSGPKKFSYNQLSRSTSNFAEE
;
A
#
# COMPACT_ATOMS: atom_id res chain seq x y z
N MET A 1 -6.14 -46.27 -31.40
CA MET A 1 -5.24 -45.24 -31.96
C MET A 1 -4.54 -44.59 -30.78
N ASN A 2 -3.24 -44.83 -30.59
CA ASN A 2 -2.55 -44.32 -29.40
C ASN A 2 -2.36 -42.80 -29.51
N LEU A 3 -2.29 -42.12 -28.37
CA LEU A 3 -2.18 -40.66 -28.29
C LEU A 3 -1.02 -40.12 -29.16
N LEU A 4 0.08 -40.86 -29.24
CA LEU A 4 1.24 -40.58 -30.10
C LEU A 4 0.91 -40.61 -31.60
N THR A 5 -0.01 -41.48 -32.03
CA THR A 5 -0.50 -41.56 -33.41
C THR A 5 -1.46 -40.42 -33.72
N ALA A 6 -2.30 -40.02 -32.76
CA ALA A 6 -3.22 -38.89 -32.90
C ALA A 6 -2.50 -37.52 -32.95
N MET A 7 -1.31 -37.42 -32.36
CA MET A 7 -0.47 -36.21 -32.33
C MET A 7 0.60 -36.15 -33.44
N GLY A 8 0.66 -37.15 -34.34
CA GLY A 8 1.61 -37.16 -35.47
C GLY A 8 3.09 -37.37 -35.09
N LEU A 9 3.38 -37.96 -33.92
CA LEU A 9 4.74 -38.04 -33.36
C LEU A 9 5.51 -39.33 -33.72
N GLN A 10 5.00 -40.17 -34.62
CA GLN A 10 5.65 -41.43 -35.00
C GLN A 10 6.82 -41.18 -35.96
N GLY A 11 8.06 -41.34 -35.48
CA GLY A 11 9.29 -41.22 -36.29
C GLY A 11 10.25 -40.11 -35.88
N LEU A 12 9.93 -39.33 -34.84
CA LEU A 12 10.83 -38.30 -34.31
C LEU A 12 11.94 -38.94 -33.46
N SER A 13 13.19 -38.55 -33.69
CA SER A 13 14.30 -38.92 -32.81
C SER A 13 14.07 -38.36 -31.40
N ILE A 14 14.63 -39.00 -30.39
CA ILE A 14 14.56 -38.53 -28.99
C ILE A 14 15.06 -37.09 -28.87
N GLU A 15 16.08 -36.72 -29.64
CA GLU A 15 16.60 -35.35 -29.78
C GLU A 15 15.52 -34.36 -30.25
N ASN A 16 14.72 -34.72 -31.26
CA ASN A 16 13.63 -33.87 -31.76
C ASN A 16 12.51 -33.71 -30.74
N LEU A 17 12.18 -34.78 -30.00
CA LEU A 17 11.17 -34.72 -28.94
C LEU A 17 11.62 -33.81 -27.78
N PHE A 18 12.91 -33.88 -27.41
CA PHE A 18 13.50 -33.01 -26.39
C PHE A 18 13.49 -31.54 -26.82
N SER A 19 13.87 -31.26 -28.07
CA SER A 19 13.82 -29.90 -28.64
C SER A 19 12.40 -29.32 -28.65
N HIS A 20 11.38 -30.11 -29.03
CA HIS A 20 9.99 -29.66 -29.03
C HIS A 20 9.44 -29.40 -27.63
N LEU A 21 9.78 -30.24 -26.65
CA LEU A 21 9.40 -30.02 -25.25
C LEU A 21 10.05 -28.75 -24.67
N LEU A 22 11.31 -28.48 -25.04
CA LEU A 22 12.03 -27.29 -24.59
C LEU A 22 11.45 -26.01 -25.21
N LEU A 23 11.11 -26.04 -26.51
CA LEU A 23 10.42 -24.93 -27.18
C LEU A 23 9.03 -24.69 -26.62
N PHE A 24 8.27 -25.75 -26.33
CA PHE A 24 6.94 -25.64 -25.73
C PHE A 24 6.99 -25.08 -24.31
N SER A 25 7.97 -25.50 -23.50
CA SER A 25 8.23 -24.93 -22.18
C SER A 25 8.59 -23.46 -22.26
N LEU A 26 9.48 -23.07 -23.19
CA LEU A 26 9.84 -21.68 -23.42
C LEU A 26 8.64 -20.82 -23.87
N PHE A 27 7.77 -21.39 -24.71
CA PHE A 27 6.54 -20.74 -25.15
C PHE A 27 5.56 -20.53 -23.99
N ILE A 28 5.38 -21.53 -23.12
CA ILE A 28 4.54 -21.41 -21.94
C ILE A 28 5.10 -20.34 -20.98
N THR A 29 6.40 -20.37 -20.69
CA THR A 29 7.01 -19.40 -19.76
C THR A 29 6.96 -17.99 -20.31
N THR A 30 7.23 -17.79 -21.60
CA THR A 30 7.09 -16.48 -22.25
C THR A 30 5.63 -16.02 -22.29
N PHE A 31 4.68 -16.90 -22.59
CA PHE A 31 3.25 -16.58 -22.55
C PHE A 31 2.79 -16.15 -21.15
N TYR A 32 3.23 -16.84 -20.09
CA TYR A 32 2.98 -16.43 -18.71
C TYR A 32 3.64 -15.08 -18.37
N PHE A 33 4.88 -14.85 -18.83
CA PHE A 33 5.58 -13.58 -18.59
C PHE A 33 4.94 -12.40 -19.32
N LEU A 34 4.42 -12.61 -20.54
CA LEU A 34 3.65 -11.60 -21.27
C LEU A 34 2.29 -11.32 -20.62
N HIS A 35 1.67 -12.31 -19.95
CA HIS A 35 0.41 -12.11 -19.23
C HIS A 35 0.59 -11.42 -17.87
N THR A 36 1.82 -11.32 -17.34
CA THR A 36 2.11 -10.58 -16.10
C THR A 36 2.41 -9.10 -16.31
N ILE A 37 2.53 -8.63 -17.56
CA ILE A 37 2.72 -7.20 -17.85
C ILE A 37 1.32 -6.56 -17.91
N HIS A 38 0.83 -6.09 -16.77
CA HIS A 38 -0.33 -5.21 -16.75
C HIS A 38 0.13 -3.78 -17.01
N PRO A 39 -0.35 -3.10 -18.07
CA PRO A 39 -0.05 -1.69 -18.25
C PRO A 39 -0.59 -0.92 -17.03
N SER A 40 0.29 -0.29 -16.28
CA SER A 40 -0.09 0.64 -15.23
C SER A 40 -0.42 1.97 -15.92
N SER A 41 -1.73 2.26 -16.05
CA SER A 41 -2.20 3.54 -16.54
C SER A 41 -2.18 4.57 -15.43
N ALA A 42 -1.80 5.81 -15.76
CA ALA A 42 -1.98 6.98 -14.91
C ALA A 42 -3.39 6.99 -14.28
N LEU A 43 -3.46 7.10 -12.96
CA LEU A 43 -4.71 7.11 -12.21
C LEU A 43 -5.18 8.55 -12.02
N GLY A 44 -6.42 8.86 -12.40
CA GLY A 44 -6.96 10.19 -12.17
C GLY A 44 -8.48 10.24 -12.11
N PHE A 45 -9.00 11.06 -11.22
CA PHE A 45 -10.43 11.32 -11.08
C PHE A 45 -10.69 12.73 -10.53
N ASN A 46 -11.92 13.20 -10.72
CA ASN A 46 -12.39 14.47 -10.17
C ASN A 46 -13.85 14.35 -9.74
N LEU A 47 -14.08 14.24 -8.43
CA LEU A 47 -15.39 14.16 -7.81
C LEU A 47 -15.71 15.52 -7.18
N THR A 48 -16.46 16.36 -7.91
CA THR A 48 -16.75 17.75 -7.48
C THR A 48 -17.87 17.86 -6.46
N ASN A 49 -18.78 16.88 -6.41
CA ASN A 49 -19.88 16.82 -5.45
C ASN A 49 -20.17 15.37 -5.07
N ILE A 50 -19.50 14.91 -4.01
CA ILE A 50 -19.59 13.51 -3.60
C ILE A 50 -20.97 13.22 -3.01
N GLY A 51 -21.59 12.13 -3.47
CA GLY A 51 -22.90 11.71 -3.00
C GLY A 51 -23.14 10.21 -3.16
N PRO A 52 -24.34 9.71 -2.83
CA PRO A 52 -24.63 8.27 -2.84
C PRO A 52 -24.35 7.57 -4.18
N GLN A 53 -24.34 8.31 -5.29
CA GLN A 53 -23.96 7.81 -6.61
C GLN A 53 -22.50 7.33 -6.71
N ASP A 54 -21.61 7.81 -5.83
CA ASP A 54 -20.18 7.47 -5.84
C ASP A 54 -19.87 6.22 -5.00
N GLN A 55 -20.81 5.80 -4.14
CA GLN A 55 -20.68 4.64 -3.27
C GLN A 55 -20.54 3.36 -4.10
N ASN A 56 -19.50 2.58 -3.82
CA ASN A 56 -19.15 1.35 -4.52
C ASN A 56 -18.89 1.50 -6.03
N VAL A 57 -18.84 2.73 -6.54
CA VAL A 57 -18.42 3.06 -7.91
C VAL A 57 -16.98 3.59 -7.87
N HIS A 58 -16.78 4.71 -7.18
CA HIS A 58 -15.48 5.36 -7.05
C HIS A 58 -14.93 5.24 -5.63
N ILE A 59 -15.81 5.22 -4.63
CA ILE A 59 -15.44 5.24 -3.21
C ILE A 59 -16.08 4.04 -2.51
N LYS A 60 -15.28 3.34 -1.72
CA LYS A 60 -15.72 2.29 -0.80
C LYS A 60 -15.60 2.80 0.63
N THR A 61 -16.64 2.67 1.43
CA THR A 61 -16.60 3.04 2.84
C THR A 61 -16.51 1.81 3.73
N PHE A 62 -15.82 1.96 4.87
CA PHE A 62 -15.59 0.89 5.82
C PHE A 62 -15.84 1.36 7.25
N ALA A 63 -16.20 0.40 8.10
CA ALA A 63 -16.60 0.64 9.49
C ALA A 63 -17.71 1.70 9.56
N ASP A 64 -17.50 2.78 10.32
CA ASP A 64 -18.53 3.78 10.58
C ASP A 64 -18.61 4.88 9.50
N ALA A 65 -17.81 4.78 8.43
CA ALA A 65 -17.87 5.71 7.31
C ALA A 65 -19.05 5.43 6.37
N TYR A 66 -19.68 6.48 5.85
CA TYR A 66 -20.74 6.37 4.85
C TYR A 66 -20.84 7.63 3.99
N ILE A 67 -21.44 7.50 2.81
CA ILE A 67 -21.69 8.62 1.91
C ILE A 67 -23.13 9.10 2.06
N SER A 68 -23.30 10.41 2.19
CA SER A 68 -24.59 11.09 2.27
C SER A 68 -24.74 12.09 1.12
N LEU A 69 -25.89 12.78 1.04
CA LEU A 69 -26.06 13.92 0.13
C LEU A 69 -25.13 15.10 0.43
N GLN A 70 -24.45 15.09 1.57
CA GLN A 70 -23.55 16.14 2.00
C GLN A 70 -22.07 15.79 1.77
N GLY A 71 -21.75 14.65 1.14
CA GLY A 71 -20.37 14.16 1.01
C GLY A 71 -20.11 12.89 1.82
N ILE A 72 -18.83 12.56 1.95
CA ILE A 72 -18.34 11.41 2.73
C ILE A 72 -18.29 11.81 4.20
N LEU A 73 -19.09 11.17 5.04
CA LEU A 73 -18.91 11.21 6.50
C LEU A 73 -17.92 10.11 6.86
N VAL A 74 -16.71 10.51 7.22
CA VAL A 74 -15.56 9.58 7.39
C VAL A 74 -15.63 8.84 8.73
N ALA A 75 -16.37 9.39 9.70
CA ALA A 75 -16.75 8.72 10.95
C ALA A 75 -18.21 9.05 11.29
N ASN A 76 -18.80 8.29 12.22
CA ASN A 76 -20.21 8.41 12.60
C ASN A 76 -20.57 9.84 13.07
N ASP A 77 -21.76 10.31 12.68
CA ASP A 77 -22.24 11.67 12.95
C ASP A 77 -23.41 11.74 13.97
N GLU A 78 -23.85 10.60 14.52
CA GLU A 78 -24.98 10.47 15.44
C GLU A 78 -24.60 10.79 16.90
N ARG A 79 -25.11 11.90 17.44
CA ARG A 79 -24.82 12.32 18.82
C ARG A 79 -25.43 11.35 19.86
N GLY A 80 -24.60 10.51 20.51
CA GLY A 80 -25.04 9.61 21.57
C GLY A 80 -23.90 8.86 22.29
N SER A 81 -24.24 8.08 23.33
CA SER A 81 -23.27 7.31 24.14
C SER A 81 -22.54 6.20 23.37
N ASN A 82 -23.04 5.82 22.19
CA ASN A 82 -22.47 4.77 21.33
C ASN A 82 -21.29 5.24 20.46
N LEU A 83 -20.92 6.54 20.55
CA LEU A 83 -19.82 7.16 19.79
C LEU A 83 -18.44 6.95 20.39
N GLN A 84 -18.32 6.41 21.60
CA GLN A 84 -17.00 6.22 22.20
C GLN A 84 -16.19 5.24 21.36
N GLN A 85 -15.03 5.71 20.86
CA GLN A 85 -14.02 4.88 20.21
C GLN A 85 -14.49 4.23 18.89
N ARG A 86 -15.07 5.03 17.98
CA ARG A 86 -15.37 4.59 16.61
C ARG A 86 -14.34 5.12 15.62
N ALA A 87 -14.14 4.40 14.52
CA ALA A 87 -13.33 4.84 13.41
C ALA A 87 -13.99 4.45 12.09
N GLY A 88 -13.73 5.23 11.06
CA GLY A 88 -14.16 4.93 9.72
C GLY A 88 -13.12 5.35 8.70
N LYS A 89 -13.23 4.75 7.51
CA LYS A 89 -12.43 5.18 6.37
C LYS A 89 -13.19 5.12 5.07
N ALA A 90 -12.82 5.99 4.14
CA ALA A 90 -13.31 6.02 2.78
C ALA A 90 -12.13 5.87 1.81
N VAL A 91 -12.19 4.82 1.00
CA VAL A 91 -11.10 4.31 0.16
C VAL A 91 -11.46 4.51 -1.29
N TYR A 92 -10.53 5.01 -2.11
CA TYR A 92 -10.74 4.99 -3.56
C TYR A 92 -10.73 3.56 -4.10
N ALA A 93 -11.61 3.24 -5.04
CA ALA A 93 -11.89 1.86 -5.44
C ALA A 93 -10.70 1.12 -6.08
N HIS A 94 -9.73 1.85 -6.64
CA HIS A 94 -8.52 1.31 -7.26
C HIS A 94 -7.27 1.63 -6.43
N LEU A 95 -6.33 0.69 -6.40
CA LEU A 95 -5.02 0.92 -5.77
C LEU A 95 -4.22 1.96 -6.55
N LEU A 96 -3.38 2.69 -5.83
CA LEU A 96 -2.35 3.55 -6.40
C LEU A 96 -1.07 2.72 -6.60
N PRO A 97 -0.62 2.49 -7.83
CA PRO A 97 0.73 2.01 -8.10
C PRO A 97 1.69 3.12 -7.68
N LEU A 98 2.41 2.92 -6.58
CA LEU A 98 3.21 3.96 -5.93
C LEU A 98 4.65 3.96 -6.46
N TRP A 99 5.19 2.78 -6.73
CA TRP A 99 6.51 2.58 -7.31
C TRP A 99 6.62 1.19 -7.92
N ASP A 100 7.58 1.01 -8.83
CA ASP A 100 7.88 -0.26 -9.47
C ASP A 100 9.27 -0.74 -9.07
N LYS A 101 9.36 -1.95 -8.51
CA LYS A 101 10.62 -2.49 -7.99
C LYS A 101 11.62 -2.87 -9.07
N ALA A 102 11.17 -3.24 -10.26
CA ALA A 102 12.05 -3.67 -11.34
C ALA A 102 12.80 -2.51 -11.98
N SER A 103 12.12 -1.39 -12.20
CA SER A 103 12.64 -0.17 -12.80
C SER A 103 13.17 0.83 -11.76
N GLY A 104 12.68 0.77 -10.52
CA GLY A 104 12.94 1.78 -9.48
C GLY A 104 12.18 3.09 -9.71
N ASN A 105 11.24 3.11 -10.66
CA ASN A 105 10.45 4.31 -10.96
C ASN A 105 9.43 4.58 -9.85
N LEU A 106 9.32 5.85 -9.46
CA LEU A 106 8.35 6.34 -8.50
C LEU A 106 7.19 7.06 -9.21
N THR A 107 5.99 6.92 -8.65
CA THR A 107 4.80 7.63 -9.11
C THR A 107 4.72 9.02 -8.49
N ASN A 108 4.65 10.06 -9.31
CA ASN A 108 4.21 11.36 -8.82
C ASN A 108 2.68 11.37 -8.75
N PHE A 109 2.15 11.95 -7.68
CA PHE A 109 0.72 12.21 -7.58
C PHE A 109 0.42 13.57 -6.99
N THR A 110 -0.78 14.05 -7.27
CA THR A 110 -1.34 15.28 -6.70
C THR A 110 -2.78 14.99 -6.31
N THR A 111 -3.17 15.44 -5.12
CA THR A 111 -4.54 15.33 -4.64
C THR A 111 -5.03 16.69 -4.16
N HIS A 112 -6.29 16.98 -4.47
CA HIS A 112 -7.00 18.16 -3.98
C HIS A 112 -8.33 17.71 -3.41
N TYR A 113 -8.68 18.17 -2.21
CA TYR A 113 -9.97 17.85 -1.60
C TYR A 113 -10.47 19.03 -0.79
N VAL A 114 -11.80 19.09 -0.66
CA VAL A 114 -12.49 20.04 0.20
C VAL A 114 -13.20 19.24 1.27
N PHE A 115 -13.00 19.62 2.53
CA PHE A 115 -13.64 18.99 3.66
C PHE A 115 -14.17 20.03 4.64
N VAL A 116 -15.02 19.57 5.56
CA VAL A 116 -15.58 20.34 6.66
C VAL A 116 -15.42 19.52 7.94
N ILE A 117 -14.84 20.13 8.96
CA ILE A 117 -14.88 19.64 10.34
C ILE A 117 -15.89 20.50 11.09
N ASP A 118 -16.96 19.90 11.62
CA ASP A 118 -18.04 20.61 12.30
C ASP A 118 -18.22 20.09 13.74
N SER A 119 -17.83 20.91 14.72
CA SER A 119 -18.02 20.63 16.15
C SER A 119 -19.43 20.94 16.65
N THR A 120 -20.33 21.42 15.80
CA THR A 120 -21.68 21.88 16.14
C THR A 120 -21.68 22.99 17.20
N ASN A 121 -20.75 23.94 17.06
CA ASN A 121 -20.47 25.04 18.00
C ASN A 121 -19.94 24.61 19.38
N ASN A 122 -19.47 23.37 19.53
CA ASN A 122 -18.80 22.95 20.75
C ASN A 122 -17.33 23.42 20.77
N SER A 123 -16.84 23.86 21.92
CA SER A 123 -15.42 24.15 22.13
C SER A 123 -14.59 22.90 22.42
N ASP A 124 -15.24 21.83 22.88
CA ASP A 124 -14.62 20.54 23.17
C ASP A 124 -14.92 19.59 22.00
N PHE A 125 -13.98 19.47 21.06
CA PHE A 125 -14.08 18.67 19.85
C PHE A 125 -12.79 17.89 19.59
N ALA A 126 -12.91 16.76 18.91
CA ALA A 126 -11.84 15.81 18.59
C ALA A 126 -12.34 14.78 17.56
N ASP A 127 -11.50 14.02 16.87
CA ASP A 127 -10.03 13.96 16.97
C ASP A 127 -9.30 14.42 15.68
N GLY A 128 -10.02 14.62 14.58
CA GLY A 128 -9.49 15.11 13.31
C GLY A 128 -9.81 14.22 12.11
N LEU A 129 -9.19 14.58 10.99
CA LEU A 129 -9.28 13.91 9.69
C LEU A 129 -7.86 13.65 9.16
N ALA A 130 -7.63 12.53 8.49
CA ALA A 130 -6.37 12.28 7.79
C ALA A 130 -6.60 11.88 6.33
N PHE A 131 -5.76 12.40 5.43
CA PHE A 131 -5.50 11.78 4.13
C PHE A 131 -4.37 10.78 4.29
N PHE A 132 -4.53 9.58 3.75
CA PHE A 132 -3.78 8.42 4.23
C PHE A 132 -3.43 7.43 3.11
N LEU A 133 -2.21 6.88 3.14
CA LEU A 133 -1.72 5.81 2.26
C LEU A 133 -1.37 4.56 3.08
N PRO A 134 -2.35 3.67 3.36
CA PRO A 134 -2.12 2.41 4.07
C PRO A 134 -1.68 1.25 3.17
N PRO A 135 -1.07 0.21 3.76
CA PRO A 135 -1.10 -1.12 3.18
C PRO A 135 -2.54 -1.62 3.17
N MET A 136 -2.91 -2.38 2.14
CA MET A 136 -4.24 -2.96 2.01
C MET A 136 -4.65 -3.71 3.29
N GLY A 137 -5.84 -3.38 3.81
CA GLY A 137 -6.38 -4.04 5.00
C GLY A 137 -5.76 -3.61 6.33
N ALA A 138 -5.09 -2.45 6.40
CA ALA A 138 -4.62 -1.90 7.66
C ALA A 138 -5.77 -1.75 8.70
N ASN A 139 -5.47 -2.06 9.96
CA ASN A 139 -6.43 -1.93 11.06
C ASN A 139 -6.73 -0.45 11.38
N LEU A 140 -7.98 -0.17 11.75
CA LEU A 140 -8.41 1.16 12.20
C LEU A 140 -8.36 1.23 13.72
N SER A 141 -7.79 2.32 14.25
CA SER A 141 -7.81 2.64 15.68
C SER A 141 -8.53 3.96 15.93
N ALA A 142 -9.38 4.01 16.95
CA ALA A 142 -10.22 5.17 17.25
C ALA A 142 -9.54 6.18 18.20
N GLY A 143 -10.26 7.27 18.52
CA GLY A 143 -9.75 8.34 19.37
C GLY A 143 -8.64 9.15 18.70
N GLY A 144 -7.62 9.55 19.46
CA GLY A 144 -6.47 10.31 18.93
C GLY A 144 -5.65 9.61 17.83
N ALA A 145 -5.96 8.34 17.51
CA ALA A 145 -5.37 7.65 16.37
C ALA A 145 -6.04 8.02 15.03
N MET A 146 -7.16 8.74 14.99
CA MET A 146 -7.82 9.24 13.75
C MET A 146 -8.15 8.15 12.70
N GLY A 147 -8.41 6.91 13.13
CA GLY A 147 -8.62 5.78 12.23
C GLY A 147 -7.33 5.23 11.60
N LEU A 148 -6.16 5.75 11.97
CA LEU A 148 -4.85 5.29 11.50
C LEU A 148 -4.43 4.01 12.24
N PRO A 149 -3.52 3.20 11.68
CA PRO A 149 -3.00 1.99 12.31
C PRO A 149 -1.97 2.36 13.39
N ILE A 150 -2.39 3.13 14.39
CA ILE A 150 -1.60 3.60 15.52
C ILE A 150 -2.18 2.98 16.80
N ASP A 151 -1.33 2.49 17.70
CA ASP A 151 -1.77 2.10 19.04
C ASP A 151 -2.11 3.36 19.87
N PRO A 152 -3.38 3.57 20.24
CA PRO A 152 -3.82 4.79 20.91
C PRO A 152 -3.29 4.93 22.35
N ARG A 153 -2.61 3.90 22.89
CA ARG A 153 -2.03 3.95 24.24
C ARG A 153 -0.70 4.69 24.28
N ASN A 154 0.05 4.68 23.19
CA ASN A 154 1.42 5.19 23.15
C ASN A 154 1.76 5.94 21.84
N GLY A 155 0.83 6.01 20.87
CA GLY A 155 1.05 6.70 19.60
C GLY A 155 2.01 5.97 18.65
N THR A 156 2.26 4.66 18.85
CA THR A 156 3.17 3.90 17.97
C THR A 156 2.43 3.32 16.77
N ALA A 157 3.00 3.47 15.58
CA ALA A 157 2.51 2.84 14.37
C ALA A 157 2.55 1.30 14.49
N THR A 158 1.46 0.64 14.13
CA THR A 158 1.29 -0.83 14.11
C THR A 158 1.55 -1.42 12.72
N SER A 159 1.56 -0.58 11.69
CA SER A 159 2.00 -0.92 10.33
C SER A 159 2.67 0.30 9.68
N SER A 160 3.41 0.10 8.59
CA SER A 160 4.01 1.19 7.81
C SER A 160 2.92 1.93 7.04
N PHE A 161 2.92 3.27 7.10
CA PHE A 161 1.98 4.10 6.34
C PHE A 161 2.52 5.51 6.11
N PHE A 162 1.83 6.28 5.27
CA PHE A 162 2.00 7.73 5.15
C PHE A 162 0.67 8.44 5.40
N ALA A 163 0.67 9.53 6.16
CA ALA A 163 -0.54 10.31 6.44
C ALA A 163 -0.25 11.81 6.43
N VAL A 164 -1.25 12.59 6.03
CA VAL A 164 -1.34 14.03 6.27
C VAL A 164 -2.55 14.25 7.18
N GLU A 165 -2.28 14.80 8.35
CA GLU A 165 -3.25 14.89 9.45
C GLU A 165 -3.78 16.32 9.61
N PHE A 166 -5.09 16.40 9.82
CA PHE A 166 -5.85 17.57 10.20
C PHE A 166 -6.36 17.36 11.62
N ASP A 167 -5.41 17.37 12.55
CA ASP A 167 -5.62 17.03 13.95
C ASP A 167 -6.23 18.21 14.74
N THR A 168 -7.37 17.95 15.36
CA THR A 168 -8.14 18.93 16.12
C THR A 168 -7.92 18.80 17.62
N TYR A 169 -7.19 17.79 18.10
CA TYR A 169 -7.08 17.47 19.51
C TYR A 169 -5.67 17.06 19.93
N GLN A 170 -5.04 17.89 20.76
CA GLN A 170 -3.70 17.63 21.28
C GLN A 170 -3.68 16.45 22.28
N ASN A 171 -3.18 15.30 21.85
CA ASN A 171 -2.84 14.15 22.67
C ASN A 171 -1.44 14.31 23.32
N PRO A 172 -1.08 13.48 24.33
CA PRO A 172 0.24 13.54 24.97
C PRO A 172 1.44 13.31 24.05
N TRP A 173 1.22 12.66 22.90
CA TRP A 173 2.27 12.40 21.91
C TRP A 173 2.42 13.52 20.88
N ASP A 174 1.54 14.50 20.85
CA ASP A 174 1.60 15.61 19.90
C ASP A 174 2.60 16.68 20.33
N PRO A 175 3.04 17.55 19.40
CA PRO A 175 3.86 18.69 19.74
C PRO A 175 3.21 19.52 20.86
N GLN A 176 3.90 19.63 21.99
CA GLN A 176 3.43 20.41 23.14
C GLN A 176 3.80 21.90 22.98
N HIS A 177 3.04 22.77 23.64
CA HIS A 177 3.27 24.22 23.69
C HIS A 177 3.12 24.97 22.35
N ILE A 178 2.22 24.50 21.50
CA ILE A 178 1.83 25.16 20.24
C ILE A 178 0.58 26.05 20.46
N ASN A 179 0.49 27.16 19.72
CA ASN A 179 -0.66 28.06 19.73
C ASN A 179 -0.96 28.51 18.28
N PRO A 180 -2.18 28.30 17.76
CA PRO A 180 -3.31 27.59 18.39
C PRO A 180 -2.98 26.11 18.68
N ILE A 181 -3.65 25.55 19.69
CA ILE A 181 -3.51 24.14 20.09
C ILE A 181 -4.05 23.22 19.00
N THR A 182 -5.09 23.65 18.28
CA THR A 182 -5.69 22.93 17.17
C THR A 182 -4.84 23.12 15.92
N HIS A 183 -4.47 22.03 15.25
CA HIS A 183 -3.68 22.10 14.01
C HIS A 183 -4.52 22.57 12.81
N VAL A 184 -5.85 22.66 12.96
CA VAL A 184 -6.80 23.01 11.90
C VAL A 184 -7.96 23.84 12.46
N GLY A 185 -8.34 24.90 11.72
CA GLY A 185 -9.53 25.70 11.98
C GLY A 185 -9.25 27.13 12.49
N SER A 186 -10.03 28.09 12.01
CA SER A 186 -10.04 29.48 12.50
C SER A 186 -11.38 29.78 13.18
N ARG A 187 -11.32 30.42 14.36
CA ARG A 187 -12.51 30.71 15.18
C ARG A 187 -13.35 31.88 14.68
N ASN A 188 -12.90 32.65 13.67
CA ASN A 188 -13.50 33.96 13.34
C ASN A 188 -13.85 34.16 11.84
N ASN A 189 -14.14 33.08 11.11
CA ASN A 189 -14.50 33.15 9.69
C ASN A 189 -13.39 33.77 8.80
N THR A 190 -12.15 33.84 9.29
CA THR A 190 -10.98 34.27 8.54
C THR A 190 -10.35 33.08 7.83
N ARG A 191 -10.06 33.25 6.54
CA ARG A 191 -9.33 32.26 5.75
C ARG A 191 -7.87 32.27 6.20
N VAL A 192 -7.37 31.11 6.64
CA VAL A 192 -5.95 30.89 6.93
C VAL A 192 -5.39 30.03 5.81
N GLU A 193 -4.33 30.50 5.17
CA GLU A 193 -3.56 29.70 4.21
C GLU A 193 -2.27 29.23 4.89
N GLY A 194 -1.92 27.97 4.66
CA GLY A 194 -0.70 27.37 5.19
C GLY A 194 -0.15 26.35 4.20
N SER A 195 1.17 26.22 4.17
CA SER A 195 1.86 25.24 3.32
C SER A 195 2.93 24.52 4.14
N LEU A 196 2.99 23.20 4.00
CA LEU A 196 4.03 22.36 4.58
C LEU A 196 4.74 21.61 3.45
N HIS A 197 6.08 21.61 3.50
CA HIS A 197 6.91 20.90 2.54
C HIS A 197 7.87 19.96 3.28
N LEU A 198 7.85 18.68 2.91
CA LEU A 198 8.73 17.67 3.48
C LEU A 198 9.18 16.70 2.38
N LEU A 199 10.48 16.39 2.37
CA LEU A 199 11.01 15.32 1.53
C LEU A 199 10.83 13.99 2.27
N VAL A 200 9.94 13.15 1.75
CA VAL A 200 9.67 11.81 2.26
C VAL A 200 9.92 10.81 1.13
N ASP A 201 10.75 9.80 1.38
CA ASP A 201 10.88 8.65 0.49
C ASP A 201 9.72 7.70 0.78
N LEU A 202 8.86 7.42 -0.21
CA LEU A 202 7.69 6.56 -0.05
C LEU A 202 7.98 5.08 -0.40
N SER A 203 9.21 4.73 -0.77
CA SER A 203 9.60 3.36 -1.13
C SER A 203 9.58 2.36 0.04
N TYR A 204 9.40 2.83 1.29
CA TYR A 204 9.15 1.97 2.45
C TYR A 204 7.73 1.39 2.48
N LEU A 205 6.82 1.91 1.65
CA LEU A 205 5.48 1.38 1.45
C LEU A 205 5.47 0.28 0.37
N PRO A 206 4.46 -0.59 0.31
CA PRO A 206 4.29 -1.54 -0.80
C PRO A 206 4.25 -0.86 -2.18
N GLU A 207 4.57 -1.60 -3.24
CA GLU A 207 4.54 -1.11 -4.65
C GLU A 207 3.15 -0.59 -5.06
N SER A 208 2.09 -1.07 -4.44
CA SER A 208 0.73 -0.56 -4.60
C SER A 208 0.04 -0.40 -3.25
N VAL A 209 -0.59 0.75 -3.04
CA VAL A 209 -1.24 1.12 -1.78
C VAL A 209 -2.70 1.50 -1.99
N GLU A 210 -3.49 1.37 -0.92
CA GLU A 210 -4.76 2.09 -0.83
C GLU A 210 -4.47 3.58 -0.61
N PHE A 211 -5.45 4.43 -0.89
CA PHE A 211 -5.37 5.85 -0.57
C PHE A 211 -6.75 6.36 -0.19
N ASP A 212 -6.81 6.93 1.00
CA ASP A 212 -8.00 6.93 1.83
C ASP A 212 -8.15 8.27 2.56
N PHE A 213 -9.36 8.53 3.03
CA PHE A 213 -9.59 9.38 4.19
C PHE A 213 -9.91 8.53 5.41
N SER A 214 -9.32 8.86 6.55
CA SER A 214 -9.67 8.25 7.84
C SER A 214 -10.03 9.31 8.88
N ALA A 215 -10.95 8.95 9.77
CA ALA A 215 -11.31 9.76 10.91
C ALA A 215 -11.83 8.84 12.02
N SER A 216 -11.90 9.37 13.23
CA SER A 216 -12.49 8.68 14.36
C SER A 216 -13.29 9.62 15.24
N THR A 217 -14.12 9.02 16.09
CA THR A 217 -14.80 9.71 17.17
C THR A 217 -14.21 9.29 18.51
N GLY A 218 -13.92 10.28 19.33
CA GLY A 218 -13.50 10.11 20.72
C GLY A 218 -14.64 10.39 21.70
N THR A 219 -14.28 10.88 22.89
CA THR A 219 -15.26 11.40 23.86
C THR A 219 -15.85 12.74 23.40
N ASN A 220 -15.04 13.53 22.70
CA ASN A 220 -15.45 14.80 22.13
C ASN A 220 -15.95 14.59 20.70
N PHE A 221 -16.98 15.33 20.33
CA PHE A 221 -17.68 15.13 19.07
C PHE A 221 -17.30 16.19 18.05
N GLU A 222 -17.03 15.74 16.83
CA GLU A 222 -17.02 16.55 15.63
C GLU A 222 -17.44 15.71 14.42
N LYS A 223 -17.95 16.35 13.37
CA LYS A 223 -18.26 15.70 12.10
C LYS A 223 -17.13 15.95 11.11
N ASN A 224 -16.56 14.87 10.58
CA ASN A 224 -15.53 14.90 9.55
C ASN A 224 -16.13 14.56 8.18
N ASN A 225 -16.30 15.59 7.32
CA ASN A 225 -17.02 15.45 6.05
C ASN A 225 -16.22 15.90 4.83
N VAL A 226 -15.89 14.99 3.91
CA VAL A 226 -15.23 15.28 2.63
C VAL A 226 -16.26 15.55 1.54
N LYS A 227 -16.20 16.74 0.94
CA LYS A 227 -17.17 17.27 -0.03
C LYS A 227 -16.79 16.99 -1.47
N SER A 228 -15.50 17.12 -1.79
CA SER A 228 -14.96 16.92 -3.12
C SER A 228 -13.58 16.31 -3.04
N TRP A 229 -13.21 15.54 -4.05
CA TRP A 229 -11.90 14.91 -4.12
C TRP A 229 -11.44 14.73 -5.56
N GLN A 230 -10.23 15.20 -5.81
CA GLN A 230 -9.52 15.09 -7.07
C GLN A 230 -8.17 14.43 -6.81
N PHE A 231 -7.79 13.58 -7.75
CA PHE A 231 -6.51 12.91 -7.73
C PHE A 231 -5.96 12.79 -9.15
N SER A 232 -4.65 12.89 -9.29
CA SER A 232 -3.94 12.64 -10.54
C SER A 232 -2.57 12.04 -10.24
N SER A 233 -2.21 10.97 -10.93
CA SER A 233 -0.86 10.39 -10.90
C SER A 233 -0.24 10.28 -12.30
N SER A 234 1.08 10.20 -12.35
CA SER A 234 1.84 10.26 -13.60
C SER A 234 2.44 8.94 -14.08
N LEU A 235 2.30 7.83 -13.33
CA LEU A 235 2.99 6.60 -13.70
C LEU A 235 2.35 6.01 -14.97
N GLN A 236 3.09 6.13 -16.07
CA GLN A 236 2.93 5.34 -17.28
C GLN A 236 4.20 4.48 -17.35
N ILE A 237 4.07 3.16 -17.26
CA ILE A 237 5.20 2.29 -17.57
C ILE A 237 5.38 2.33 -19.08
N ASP A 238 6.41 3.03 -19.54
CA ASP A 238 6.76 3.14 -20.95
C ASP A 238 7.21 1.75 -21.46
N GLU A 239 6.40 1.13 -22.33
CA GLU A 239 6.62 -0.21 -22.91
C GLU A 239 7.75 -0.24 -23.96
N ASN A 240 8.47 0.85 -24.19
CA ASN A 240 9.52 0.83 -25.21
C ASN A 240 10.74 0.03 -24.72
N PRO A 241 11.08 -1.13 -25.33
CA PRO A 241 12.33 -1.80 -25.04
C PRO A 241 13.46 -0.85 -25.46
N VAL A 242 14.16 -0.31 -24.46
CA VAL A 242 15.36 0.50 -24.66
C VAL A 242 16.30 -0.30 -25.56
N SER A 243 16.45 0.17 -26.79
CA SER A 243 17.44 -0.35 -27.71
C SER A 243 18.82 -0.13 -27.09
N PRO A 244 19.72 -1.12 -27.10
CA PRO A 244 21.02 -0.96 -26.47
C PRO A 244 21.79 0.19 -27.14
N PRO A 245 22.48 1.05 -26.36
CA PRO A 245 23.19 2.20 -26.90
C PRO A 245 24.33 1.75 -27.84
N PRO A 246 24.68 2.57 -28.85
CA PRO A 246 25.78 2.25 -29.75
C PRO A 246 27.10 2.21 -28.98
N SER A 247 27.79 1.07 -29.07
CA SER A 247 29.05 0.84 -28.37
C SER A 247 30.19 1.65 -28.96
N LEU A 248 30.79 2.54 -28.15
CA LEU A 248 32.10 3.12 -28.43
C LEU A 248 33.21 2.07 -28.18
N PRO A 249 34.32 2.09 -28.94
CA PRO A 249 35.32 1.05 -28.84
C PRO A 249 36.28 1.34 -27.68
N ALA A 250 36.29 0.48 -26.66
CA ALA A 250 37.28 0.53 -25.58
C ALA A 250 38.06 -0.79 -25.42
N ARG A 251 39.31 -0.71 -25.86
CA ARG A 251 40.56 -1.24 -25.24
C ARG A 251 40.53 -2.64 -24.61
N LYS A 252 41.17 -3.59 -25.31
CA LYS A 252 41.43 -4.98 -24.87
C LYS A 252 42.26 -5.04 -23.58
N ARG A 253 41.70 -5.63 -22.52
CA ARG A 253 42.46 -6.29 -21.43
C ARG A 253 42.01 -7.74 -21.32
N LYS A 254 42.92 -8.68 -21.60
CA LYS A 254 42.72 -10.12 -21.44
C LYS A 254 42.69 -10.50 -19.96
N LYS A 255 41.64 -11.19 -19.51
CA LYS A 255 41.71 -12.19 -18.41
C LYS A 255 40.82 -13.39 -18.73
N ARG A 256 41.34 -14.57 -18.39
CA ARG A 256 40.85 -15.93 -18.66
C ARG A 256 39.57 -16.25 -17.86
N TYR A 257 38.59 -16.89 -18.49
CA TYR A 257 37.46 -17.53 -17.83
C TYR A 257 37.66 -19.05 -17.81
N LYS A 258 37.52 -19.65 -16.62
CA LYS A 258 37.30 -21.09 -16.42
C LYS A 258 35.79 -21.32 -16.41
N TRP A 259 35.37 -22.39 -17.06
CA TRP A 259 33.98 -22.81 -17.20
C TRP A 259 33.33 -23.17 -15.86
N ALA A 260 32.12 -22.67 -15.63
CA ALA A 260 31.14 -23.26 -14.72
C ALA A 260 29.74 -22.81 -15.17
N PHE A 261 29.09 -23.62 -16.00
CA PHE A 261 27.67 -23.50 -16.31
C PHE A 261 26.87 -24.37 -15.32
N GLY A 262 25.75 -23.82 -14.83
CA GLY A 262 24.50 -24.57 -14.68
C GLY A 262 24.29 -25.36 -13.39
N VAL A 263 23.78 -24.70 -12.35
CA VAL A 263 22.91 -25.34 -11.35
C VAL A 263 21.78 -24.35 -11.06
N GLY A 264 20.56 -24.66 -11.49
CA GLY A 264 19.40 -23.78 -11.27
C GLY A 264 18.09 -24.21 -11.91
N LEU A 265 18.05 -25.29 -12.70
CA LEU A 265 16.82 -25.81 -13.31
C LEU A 265 16.70 -27.35 -13.18
N THR A 266 17.15 -27.92 -12.06
CA THR A 266 16.97 -29.34 -11.73
C THR A 266 16.13 -29.58 -10.48
N VAL A 267 15.85 -28.55 -9.67
CA VAL A 267 15.16 -28.74 -8.37
C VAL A 267 13.64 -28.87 -8.52
N GLY A 268 13.02 -28.13 -9.45
CA GLY A 268 11.55 -28.18 -9.66
C GLY A 268 11.05 -29.50 -10.24
N SER A 269 11.83 -30.15 -11.10
CA SER A 269 11.42 -31.39 -11.77
C SER A 269 11.58 -32.64 -10.89
N CYS A 270 12.49 -32.62 -9.91
CA CYS A 270 12.67 -33.73 -8.97
C CYS A 270 11.57 -33.78 -7.90
N ALA A 271 11.00 -32.64 -7.51
CA ALA A 271 9.91 -32.58 -6.54
C ALA A 271 8.64 -33.29 -7.04
N LEU A 272 8.31 -33.14 -8.33
CA LEU A 272 7.11 -33.75 -8.91
C LEU A 272 7.23 -35.28 -9.01
N VAL A 273 8.42 -35.80 -9.36
CA VAL A 273 8.69 -37.25 -9.44
C VAL A 273 8.73 -37.87 -8.04
N GLY A 274 9.27 -37.16 -7.05
CA GLY A 274 9.26 -37.58 -5.65
C GLY A 274 7.86 -37.73 -5.06
N LEU A 275 6.95 -36.78 -5.36
CA LEU A 275 5.57 -36.82 -4.87
C LEU A 275 4.74 -37.95 -5.50
N ILE A 276 4.93 -38.20 -6.80
CA ILE A 276 4.27 -39.32 -7.50
C ILE A 276 4.80 -40.67 -7.00
N GLY A 277 6.11 -40.78 -6.75
CA GLY A 277 6.72 -41.98 -6.16
C GLY A 277 6.24 -42.25 -4.73
N LEU A 278 6.12 -41.22 -3.90
CA LEU A 278 5.60 -41.32 -2.53
C LEU A 278 4.12 -41.73 -2.50
N GLY A 279 3.29 -41.21 -3.41
CA GLY A 279 1.89 -41.61 -3.53
C GLY A 279 1.71 -43.09 -3.87
N LEU A 280 2.52 -43.61 -4.80
CA LEU A 280 2.51 -45.02 -5.19
C LEU A 280 3.08 -45.94 -4.10
N TRP A 281 4.04 -45.45 -3.31
CA TRP A 281 4.60 -46.21 -2.18
C TRP A 281 3.61 -46.29 -1.01
N LYS A 282 2.89 -45.20 -0.71
CA LYS A 282 1.91 -45.14 0.38
C LYS A 282 0.69 -46.03 0.11
N MET A 283 0.33 -46.26 -1.16
CA MET A 283 -0.71 -47.22 -1.54
C MET A 283 -0.27 -48.70 -1.47
N ARG A 284 1.02 -48.98 -1.29
CA ARG A 284 1.56 -50.34 -1.15
C ARG A 284 1.79 -50.80 0.28
N LYS A 285 1.69 -49.90 1.27
CA LYS A 285 1.85 -50.25 2.69
C LYS A 285 0.65 -49.79 3.50
N GLY A 286 -0.40 -50.59 3.48
CA GLY A 286 -1.33 -50.65 4.60
C GLY A 286 -0.71 -51.51 5.71
N LYS A 287 -0.42 -50.90 6.85
CA LYS A 287 -0.64 -51.38 8.24
C LYS A 287 0.34 -50.75 9.24
N GLU A 288 -0.27 -50.32 10.34
CA GLU A 288 0.23 -50.10 11.71
C GLU A 288 0.94 -48.78 12.09
N GLU A 289 0.55 -48.37 13.30
CA GLU A 289 0.72 -47.10 14.01
C GLU A 289 2.04 -47.02 14.81
N GLU A 290 2.52 -45.80 15.05
CA GLU A 290 2.70 -45.15 16.38
C GLU A 290 3.89 -44.15 16.44
N ASN A 291 3.71 -43.21 17.38
CA ASN A 291 4.40 -41.95 17.70
C ASN A 291 5.93 -41.96 17.81
N PHE A 292 6.56 -40.80 17.52
CA PHE A 292 7.49 -40.15 18.45
C PHE A 292 7.72 -38.67 18.07
N GLY A 293 7.68 -37.78 19.07
CA GLY A 293 7.58 -36.32 18.92
C GLY A 293 8.89 -35.58 18.64
N PHE A 294 8.76 -34.27 18.43
CA PHE A 294 9.83 -33.29 18.61
C PHE A 294 9.25 -31.87 18.74
N ASP A 295 9.62 -31.20 19.83
CA ASP A 295 9.58 -29.74 20.03
C ASP A 295 10.97 -29.19 19.66
N PRO A 296 11.08 -28.05 18.95
CA PRO A 296 11.73 -26.92 19.62
C PRO A 296 11.21 -25.54 19.22
N SER A 297 10.91 -24.76 20.26
CA SER A 297 11.04 -23.30 20.38
C SER A 297 12.05 -22.61 19.43
N ILE A 298 11.63 -21.48 18.83
CA ILE A 298 12.54 -20.44 18.32
C ILE A 298 12.12 -19.09 18.93
N GLU A 299 12.97 -18.68 19.86
CA GLU A 299 13.19 -17.30 20.32
C GLU A 299 14.00 -16.55 19.24
N SER A 300 13.56 -15.36 18.86
CA SER A 300 14.42 -14.18 18.67
C SER A 300 13.60 -13.00 18.15
N ALA A 301 13.17 -12.18 19.10
CA ALA A 301 12.92 -10.76 18.90
C ALA A 301 14.26 -9.99 18.76
N PHE A 302 14.14 -8.71 18.42
CA PHE A 302 15.15 -7.66 18.13
C PHE A 302 15.56 -7.57 16.65
N GLU A 303 15.53 -6.41 15.97
CA GLU A 303 15.22 -5.02 16.35
C GLU A 303 15.08 -4.25 15.01
N MET A 304 14.00 -3.50 14.79
CA MET A 304 13.98 -2.44 13.77
C MET A 304 13.01 -1.35 14.24
N SER A 305 13.53 -0.45 15.05
CA SER A 305 12.87 0.80 15.41
C SER A 305 12.77 1.69 14.16
N SER A 306 11.56 1.89 13.66
CA SER A 306 11.23 2.97 12.73
C SER A 306 9.81 3.41 12.98
N GLY A 307 9.66 4.29 13.97
CA GLY A 307 8.45 5.06 14.19
C GLY A 307 8.46 6.35 13.37
N PRO A 308 7.31 7.08 13.32
CA PRO A 308 7.19 8.34 12.58
C PRO A 308 8.18 9.39 13.06
N LYS A 309 8.79 10.10 12.11
CA LYS A 309 9.82 11.13 12.39
C LYS A 309 9.12 12.47 12.71
N LYS A 310 9.21 12.91 13.96
CA LYS A 310 8.66 14.18 14.47
C LYS A 310 9.67 15.33 14.33
N PHE A 311 9.22 16.54 14.03
CA PHE A 311 10.04 17.77 14.04
C PHE A 311 9.48 18.78 15.05
N SER A 312 10.36 19.58 15.65
CA SER A 312 10.00 20.60 16.66
C SER A 312 9.71 21.96 16.01
N TYR A 313 8.82 22.76 16.61
CA TYR A 313 8.48 24.13 16.20
C TYR A 313 9.72 25.04 16.01
N ASN A 314 10.78 24.80 16.78
CA ASN A 314 12.04 25.56 16.66
C ASN A 314 12.83 25.24 15.38
N GLN A 315 12.57 24.09 14.76
CA GLN A 315 13.10 23.74 13.43
C GLN A 315 12.23 24.33 12.30
N LEU A 316 10.91 24.47 12.52
CA LEU A 316 10.00 25.14 11.59
C LEU A 316 10.25 26.66 11.53
N SER A 317 10.27 27.34 12.67
CA SER A 317 10.42 28.81 12.74
C SER A 317 11.75 29.33 12.16
N ARG A 318 12.85 28.57 12.31
CA ARG A 318 14.13 28.91 11.67
C ARG A 318 14.13 28.75 10.16
N SER A 319 13.30 27.87 9.63
CA SER A 319 13.21 27.60 8.18
C SER A 319 12.23 28.54 7.48
N THR A 320 11.31 29.17 8.23
CA THR A 320 10.29 30.10 7.72
C THR A 320 10.57 31.56 8.10
N SER A 321 11.79 31.90 8.55
CA SER A 321 12.14 33.25 9.04
C SER A 321 11.10 33.80 10.05
N ASN A 322 10.66 32.95 10.98
CA ASN A 322 9.61 33.24 11.97
C ASN A 322 8.23 33.61 11.39
N PHE A 323 7.87 33.09 10.22
CA PHE A 323 6.55 33.33 9.60
C PHE A 323 6.28 34.82 9.31
N ALA A 324 7.31 35.59 8.98
CA ALA A 324 7.12 36.97 8.54
C ALA A 324 6.40 37.00 7.19
N GLU A 325 5.31 37.74 7.12
CA GLU A 325 4.60 38.07 5.87
C GLU A 325 5.46 39.02 5.03
N GLU A 326 5.52 38.79 3.72
CA GLU A 326 5.85 39.82 2.71
C GLU A 326 4.57 40.51 2.22
#